data_AF-A0A0D6L5L9-F1
#
_entry.id   AF-A0A0D6L5L9-F1
#
_cell.length_a   1.000
_cell.length_b   1.000
_cell.length_c   1.000
_cell.angle_alpha   90.00
_cell.angle_beta   90.00
_cell.angle_gamma   90.00
#
_symmetry.space_group_name_H-M   'P 1'
#
loop_
_entity.id
_entity.type
_entity.pdbx_description
1 polymer ?
#
loop_
_entity_poly.entity_id
_entity_poly.type
_entity_poly.pdbx_seq_one_letter_code
_entity_poly.pdbx_strand_id
1 'polypeptide(L)'
;MSRRSRGTANSRASTQGSEQTFENGPTINFEEMMDAMNEADRDTGERLRRHLQFFFMNPLEKWKVRHQFPYKLALQILKIVFVTLQLILFAEMRMSHVDFMEDTNVVMRHKFLKEWNDDRDALQYPPAEGRYSVYDGKGIFEHLAFIIDS
;
A
#
# COMPACT_ATOMS: atom_id res chain seq x y z
N MET A 1 -62.59 10.08 -39.92
CA MET A 1 -61.56 10.56 -40.87
C MET A 1 -60.82 11.73 -40.25
N SER A 2 -59.47 11.70 -40.25
CA SER A 2 -58.52 12.83 -40.10
C SER A 2 -58.57 13.71 -38.84
N ARG A 3 -57.47 14.23 -38.25
CA ARG A 3 -56.01 14.14 -38.46
C ARG A 3 -55.32 14.73 -37.21
N ARG A 4 -54.10 14.26 -36.98
CA ARG A 4 -53.04 14.69 -36.04
C ARG A 4 -52.79 16.22 -36.00
N SER A 5 -52.46 16.77 -34.83
CA SER A 5 -51.21 17.55 -34.59
C SER A 5 -51.07 17.95 -33.11
N ARG A 6 -50.06 17.43 -32.41
CA ARG A 6 -49.61 17.91 -31.09
C ARG A 6 -48.27 18.60 -31.30
N GLY A 7 -48.24 19.93 -31.17
CA GLY A 7 -47.01 20.68 -31.03
C GLY A 7 -46.55 20.64 -29.57
N THR A 8 -45.37 20.09 -29.32
CA THR A 8 -44.69 20.17 -28.03
C THR A 8 -43.51 21.12 -28.18
N ALA A 9 -43.67 22.31 -27.57
CA ALA A 9 -42.60 23.27 -27.36
C ALA A 9 -41.58 22.70 -26.37
N ASN A 10 -40.29 22.74 -26.74
CA ASN A 10 -39.20 22.35 -25.86
C ASN A 10 -38.49 23.63 -25.38
N SER A 11 -38.65 23.93 -24.09
CA SER A 11 -37.92 24.99 -23.40
C SER A 11 -36.65 24.39 -22.82
N ARG A 12 -35.47 24.79 -23.31
CA ARG A 12 -34.18 24.44 -22.69
C ARG A 12 -33.64 25.64 -21.93
N ALA A 13 -33.54 25.43 -20.62
CA ALA A 13 -32.90 26.32 -19.67
C ALA A 13 -31.41 26.48 -19.99
N SER A 14 -30.95 27.72 -19.89
CA SER A 14 -29.58 28.18 -19.92
C SER A 14 -28.89 27.89 -18.60
N THR A 15 -27.80 27.11 -18.65
CA THR A 15 -26.77 27.10 -17.60
C THR A 15 -25.46 27.50 -18.26
N GLN A 16 -25.02 28.72 -17.97
CA GLN A 16 -23.70 29.25 -18.34
C GLN A 16 -22.61 28.44 -17.66
N GLY A 17 -21.73 27.83 -18.46
CA GLY A 17 -20.42 27.35 -18.06
C GLY A 17 -19.38 28.17 -18.80
N SER A 18 -18.60 28.91 -18.03
CA SER A 18 -17.45 29.77 -18.37
C SER A 18 -16.68 29.41 -19.65
N GLU A 19 -16.67 30.35 -20.59
CA GLU A 19 -15.75 30.41 -21.73
C GLU A 19 -14.30 30.59 -21.23
N GLN A 20 -13.46 29.60 -21.48
CA GLN A 20 -12.02 29.82 -21.62
C GLN A 20 -11.69 29.71 -23.11
N THR A 21 -11.65 30.85 -23.75
CA THR A 21 -11.09 31.08 -25.09
C THR A 21 -9.61 30.72 -25.11
N PHE A 22 -9.29 29.53 -25.61
CA PHE A 22 -8.03 29.27 -26.29
C PHE A 22 -8.28 29.38 -27.79
N GLU A 23 -7.98 30.57 -28.30
CA GLU A 23 -8.04 30.90 -29.71
C GLU A 23 -6.98 30.12 -30.51
N ASN A 24 -7.40 29.61 -31.67
CA ASN A 24 -6.58 29.22 -32.82
C ASN A 24 -5.68 27.97 -32.67
N GLY A 25 -6.29 26.82 -32.39
CA GLY A 25 -5.79 25.53 -32.86
C GLY A 25 -6.85 24.89 -33.76
N PRO A 26 -6.49 24.15 -34.84
CA PRO A 26 -7.49 23.43 -35.61
C PRO A 26 -8.18 22.46 -34.64
N THR A 27 -9.47 22.65 -34.43
CA THR A 27 -10.29 21.64 -33.76
C THR A 27 -10.27 20.43 -34.67
N ILE A 28 -9.40 19.45 -34.37
CA ILE A 28 -9.34 18.20 -35.12
C ILE A 28 -10.65 17.47 -34.83
N ASN A 29 -11.64 17.70 -35.70
CA ASN A 29 -12.88 16.94 -35.72
C ASN A 29 -12.53 15.54 -36.22
N PHE A 30 -12.18 14.66 -35.28
CA PHE A 30 -11.84 13.26 -35.57
C PHE A 30 -12.94 12.53 -36.34
N GLU A 31 -14.19 12.97 -36.19
CA GLU A 31 -15.34 12.45 -36.92
C GLU A 31 -15.28 12.81 -38.41
N GLU A 32 -14.93 14.05 -38.73
CA GLU A 32 -14.78 14.56 -40.10
C GLU A 32 -13.53 13.98 -40.79
N MET A 33 -12.43 13.81 -40.06
CA MET A 33 -11.20 13.20 -40.58
C MET A 33 -11.38 11.70 -40.87
N MET A 34 -12.18 11.00 -40.07
CA MET A 34 -12.54 9.61 -40.33
C MET A 34 -13.50 9.51 -41.52
N ASP A 35 -14.47 10.41 -41.65
CA ASP A 35 -15.44 10.41 -42.75
C ASP A 35 -14.77 10.68 -44.12
N ALA A 36 -13.69 11.48 -44.13
CA ALA A 36 -12.89 11.81 -45.30
C ALA A 36 -11.87 10.72 -45.74
N MET A 37 -11.70 9.65 -44.96
CA MET A 37 -10.81 8.53 -45.30
C MET A 37 -11.52 7.44 -46.13
N ASN A 38 -10.74 6.68 -46.90
CA ASN A 38 -11.24 5.57 -47.72
C ASN A 38 -11.97 4.52 -46.85
N GLU A 39 -12.96 3.81 -47.41
CA GLU A 39 -13.87 2.93 -46.65
C GLU A 39 -13.12 1.81 -45.88
N ALA A 40 -12.03 1.31 -46.47
CA ALA A 40 -11.13 0.32 -45.84
C ALA A 40 -10.34 0.90 -44.65
N ASP A 41 -9.95 2.17 -44.71
CA ASP A 41 -9.20 2.85 -43.65
C ASP A 41 -10.12 3.24 -42.48
N ARG A 42 -11.39 3.55 -42.76
CA ARG A 42 -12.44 3.74 -41.74
C ARG A 42 -12.71 2.47 -40.93
N ASP A 43 -12.92 1.33 -41.59
CA ASP A 43 -13.14 0.06 -40.86
C ASP A 43 -11.91 -0.30 -40.01
N THR A 44 -10.71 -0.05 -40.52
CA THR A 44 -9.46 -0.27 -39.78
C THR A 44 -9.35 0.67 -38.58
N GLY A 45 -9.65 1.96 -38.75
CA GLY A 45 -9.65 2.96 -37.68
C GLY A 45 -10.68 2.67 -36.59
N GLU A 46 -11.88 2.24 -36.96
CA GLU A 46 -12.90 1.84 -35.99
C GLU A 46 -12.55 0.55 -35.25
N ARG A 47 -11.99 -0.45 -35.93
CA ARG A 47 -11.48 -1.68 -35.29
C ARG A 47 -10.38 -1.36 -34.28
N LEU A 48 -9.46 -0.48 -34.66
CA LEU A 48 -8.37 -0.03 -33.79
C LEU A 48 -8.92 0.72 -32.58
N ARG A 49 -9.90 1.62 -32.78
CA ARG A 49 -10.58 2.34 -31.70
C ARG A 49 -11.28 1.38 -30.73
N ARG A 50 -12.01 0.38 -31.24
CA ARG A 50 -12.68 -0.65 -30.42
C ARG A 50 -11.65 -1.47 -29.62
N HIS A 51 -10.52 -1.83 -30.23
CA HIS A 51 -9.43 -2.54 -29.55
C HIS A 51 -8.75 -1.69 -28.46
N LEU A 52 -8.53 -0.40 -28.72
CA LEU A 52 -7.89 0.50 -27.77
C LEU A 52 -8.82 0.81 -26.59
N GLN A 53 -10.11 1.06 -26.86
CA GLN A 53 -11.12 1.19 -25.81
C GLN A 53 -11.23 -0.11 -24.98
N PHE A 54 -11.19 -1.27 -25.62
CA PHE A 54 -11.14 -2.55 -24.92
C PHE A 54 -9.86 -2.72 -24.10
N PHE A 55 -8.71 -2.22 -24.56
CA PHE A 55 -7.45 -2.27 -23.82
C PHE A 55 -7.51 -1.44 -22.53
N PHE A 56 -8.10 -0.24 -22.58
CA PHE A 56 -8.26 0.67 -21.44
C PHE A 56 -9.50 0.41 -20.56
N MET A 57 -10.41 -0.48 -20.97
CA MET A 57 -11.58 -0.84 -20.15
C MET A 57 -11.16 -1.57 -18.87
N ASN A 58 -11.78 -1.20 -17.74
CA ASN A 58 -11.39 -1.67 -16.42
C ASN A 58 -11.49 -3.21 -16.30
N PRO A 59 -10.55 -3.87 -15.61
CA PRO A 59 -10.53 -5.33 -15.48
C PRO A 59 -11.79 -5.89 -14.79
N LEU A 60 -12.46 -5.10 -13.95
CA LEU A 60 -13.75 -5.43 -13.32
C LEU A 60 -14.92 -5.42 -14.32
N GLU A 61 -14.91 -4.52 -15.30
CA GLU A 61 -15.94 -4.47 -16.36
C GLU A 61 -15.77 -5.63 -17.35
N LYS A 62 -14.53 -6.02 -17.66
CA LYS A 62 -14.23 -7.23 -18.44
C LYS A 62 -14.71 -8.51 -17.75
N TRP A 63 -14.68 -8.56 -16.41
CA TRP A 63 -15.19 -9.70 -15.64
C TRP A 63 -16.71 -9.83 -15.73
N LYS A 64 -17.44 -8.71 -15.64
CA LYS A 64 -18.90 -8.68 -15.69
C LYS A 64 -19.44 -9.06 -17.09
N VAL A 65 -18.74 -8.70 -18.16
CA VAL A 65 -19.19 -8.95 -19.54
C VAL A 65 -18.85 -10.35 -20.05
N ARG A 66 -17.72 -10.94 -19.62
CA ARG A 66 -17.20 -12.18 -20.24
C ARG A 66 -17.41 -13.46 -19.42
N HIS A 67 -17.93 -13.38 -18.19
CA HIS A 67 -18.10 -14.52 -17.26
C HIS A 67 -16.86 -15.40 -17.00
N GLN A 68 -15.67 -15.03 -17.50
CA GLN A 68 -14.42 -15.73 -17.28
C GLN A 68 -13.70 -15.14 -16.07
N PHE A 69 -13.39 -16.00 -15.10
CA PHE A 69 -12.73 -15.62 -13.85
C PHE A 69 -11.35 -15.00 -14.13
N PRO A 70 -11.06 -13.74 -13.71
CA PRO A 70 -9.80 -13.08 -13.95
C PRO A 70 -8.77 -13.60 -12.95
N TYR A 71 -8.21 -14.78 -13.22
CA TYR A 71 -7.19 -15.41 -12.39
C TYR A 71 -6.03 -14.45 -12.08
N LYS A 72 -5.69 -13.53 -13.00
CA LYS A 72 -4.66 -12.51 -12.79
C LYS A 72 -4.99 -11.51 -11.66
N LEU A 73 -6.25 -11.14 -11.47
CA LEU A 73 -6.69 -10.23 -10.40
C LEU A 73 -6.85 -10.99 -9.07
N ALA A 74 -7.42 -12.19 -9.11
CA ALA A 74 -7.52 -13.04 -7.93
C ALA A 74 -6.13 -13.36 -7.33
N LEU A 75 -5.13 -13.64 -8.18
CA LEU A 75 -3.75 -13.84 -7.75
C LEU A 75 -3.13 -12.58 -7.14
N GLN A 76 -3.51 -11.37 -7.58
CA GLN A 76 -3.04 -10.14 -6.95
C GLN A 76 -3.61 -9.97 -5.54
N ILE A 77 -4.90 -10.19 -5.35
CA ILE A 77 -5.53 -10.13 -4.02
C ILE A 77 -4.94 -11.21 -3.12
N LEU A 78 -4.82 -12.43 -3.63
CA LEU A 78 -4.23 -13.55 -2.91
C LEU A 78 -2.78 -13.25 -2.49
N LYS A 79 -1.98 -12.62 -3.36
CA LYS A 79 -0.62 -12.18 -3.03
C LYS A 79 -0.61 -11.18 -1.86
N ILE A 80 -1.54 -10.22 -1.83
CA ILE A 80 -1.65 -9.24 -0.73
C ILE A 80 -1.97 -9.96 0.59
N VAL A 81 -2.88 -10.95 0.56
CA VAL A 81 -3.17 -11.78 1.74
C VAL A 81 -1.93 -12.56 2.18
N PHE A 82 -1.21 -13.19 1.26
CA PHE A 82 -0.01 -13.93 1.62
C PHE A 82 1.11 -13.05 2.18
N VAL A 83 1.38 -11.88 1.58
CA VAL A 83 2.45 -11.00 2.08
C VAL A 83 2.11 -10.42 3.44
N THR A 84 0.83 -10.13 3.71
CA THR A 84 0.39 -9.66 5.03
C THR A 84 0.50 -10.75 6.09
N LEU A 85 0.08 -11.98 5.79
CA LEU A 85 0.26 -13.13 6.69
C LEU A 85 1.74 -13.43 6.94
N GLN A 86 2.57 -13.45 5.89
CA GLN A 86 4.02 -13.63 6.03
C GLN A 86 4.64 -12.56 6.93
N LEU A 87 4.22 -11.30 6.79
CA LEU A 87 4.71 -10.21 7.62
C LEU A 87 4.32 -10.37 9.09
N ILE A 88 3.07 -10.73 9.39
CA ILE A 88 2.59 -10.92 10.77
C ILE A 88 3.33 -12.08 11.43
N LEU A 89 3.42 -13.24 10.76
CA LEU A 89 4.11 -14.42 11.29
C LEU A 89 5.60 -14.14 11.53
N PHE A 90 6.23 -13.41 10.61
CA PHE A 90 7.63 -13.00 10.78
C PHE A 90 7.81 -12.03 11.95
N ALA A 91 6.89 -11.08 12.13
CA ALA A 91 6.93 -10.14 13.24
C ALA A 91 6.76 -10.86 14.58
N GLU A 92 5.79 -11.78 14.69
CA GLU A 92 5.57 -12.58 15.89
C GLU A 92 6.80 -13.43 16.25
N MET A 93 7.36 -14.14 15.27
CA MET A 93 8.57 -14.94 15.47
C MET A 93 9.76 -14.07 15.91
N ARG A 94 9.92 -12.89 15.30
CA ARG A 94 11.00 -11.97 15.65
C ARG A 94 10.81 -11.37 17.04
N MET A 95 9.60 -10.95 17.40
CA MET A 95 9.30 -10.39 18.72
C MET A 95 9.56 -11.45 19.80
N SER A 96 8.97 -12.64 19.68
CA SER A 96 9.20 -13.72 20.65
C SER A 96 10.68 -14.10 20.79
N HIS A 97 11.46 -14.08 19.69
CA HIS A 97 12.90 -14.32 19.77
C HIS A 97 13.65 -13.19 20.49
N VAL A 98 13.30 -11.94 20.21
CA VAL A 98 13.89 -10.78 20.87
C VAL A 98 13.55 -10.78 22.36
N ASP A 99 12.30 -11.01 22.72
CA ASP A 99 11.82 -11.07 24.11
C ASP A 99 12.57 -12.18 24.87
N PHE A 100 12.69 -13.38 24.30
CA PHE A 100 13.44 -14.47 24.93
C PHE A 100 14.93 -14.11 25.15
N MET A 101 15.55 -13.44 24.18
CA MET A 101 16.94 -12.97 24.31
C MET A 101 17.08 -11.85 25.34
N GLU A 102 16.12 -10.93 25.41
CA GLU A 102 16.09 -9.85 26.39
C GLU A 102 15.92 -10.39 27.80
N ASP A 103 14.92 -11.25 28.02
CA ASP A 103 14.67 -11.91 29.31
C ASP A 103 15.87 -12.72 29.77
N THR A 104 16.49 -13.50 28.86
CA THR A 104 17.70 -14.27 29.19
C THR A 104 18.85 -13.35 29.59
N ASN A 105 19.01 -12.20 28.92
CA ASN A 105 20.03 -11.22 29.29
C ASN A 105 19.77 -10.58 30.65
N VAL A 106 18.52 -10.23 30.96
CA VAL A 106 18.12 -9.68 32.26
C VAL A 106 18.42 -10.70 33.36
N VAL A 107 18.03 -11.96 33.18
CA VAL A 107 18.32 -13.04 34.15
C VAL A 107 19.84 -13.24 34.31
N MET A 108 20.61 -13.27 33.22
CA MET A 108 22.06 -13.39 33.28
C MET A 108 22.70 -12.24 34.08
N ARG A 109 22.24 -11.00 33.89
CA ARG A 109 22.74 -9.84 34.63
C ARG A 109 22.46 -9.99 36.13
N HIS A 110 21.23 -10.31 36.50
CA HIS A 110 20.84 -10.49 37.91
C HIS A 110 21.51 -11.68 38.59
N LYS A 111 21.81 -12.74 37.82
CA LYS A 111 22.43 -13.95 38.36
C LYS A 111 23.94 -13.84 38.51
N PHE A 112 24.64 -13.22 37.56
CA PHE A 112 26.11 -13.19 37.53
C PHE A 112 26.72 -11.87 38.00
N LEU A 113 26.01 -10.74 37.97
CA LEU A 113 26.55 -9.44 38.38
C LEU A 113 26.19 -9.16 39.84
N LYS A 114 27.23 -9.08 40.69
CA LYS A 114 27.09 -8.73 42.10
C LYS A 114 26.54 -7.30 42.23
N GLU A 115 25.57 -7.09 43.12
CA GLU A 115 24.90 -5.79 43.34
C GLU A 115 24.23 -5.22 42.06
N TRP A 116 23.61 -6.09 41.24
CA TRP A 116 22.76 -5.65 40.14
C TRP A 116 21.35 -5.32 40.62
N ASN A 117 20.84 -4.13 40.26
CA ASN A 117 19.54 -3.62 40.66
C ASN A 117 18.59 -3.49 39.46
N ASP A 118 17.29 -3.76 39.66
CA ASP A 118 16.22 -3.61 38.65
C ASP A 118 16.17 -2.19 38.03
N ASP A 119 16.57 -1.17 38.80
CA ASP A 119 16.62 0.22 38.35
C ASP A 119 17.59 0.46 37.17
N ARG A 120 18.53 -0.47 36.93
CA ARG A 120 19.46 -0.45 35.77
C ARG A 120 18.84 -1.01 34.48
N ASP A 121 17.86 -1.88 34.60
CA ASP A 121 17.15 -2.46 33.45
C ASP A 121 15.88 -1.67 33.11
N ALA A 122 15.47 -0.72 33.95
CA ALA A 122 14.37 0.18 33.68
C ALA A 122 14.64 1.07 32.45
N LEU A 123 13.72 1.07 31.48
CA LEU A 123 13.76 1.89 30.26
C LEU A 123 13.53 3.40 30.50
N GLN A 124 13.55 3.86 31.75
CA GLN A 124 13.35 5.27 32.08
C GLN A 124 14.58 6.11 31.72
N TYR A 125 14.36 7.23 31.03
CA TYR A 125 15.42 8.17 30.71
C TYR A 125 15.25 9.47 31.52
N PRO A 126 16.30 9.99 32.17
CA PRO A 126 17.65 9.43 32.27
C PRO A 126 17.70 8.18 33.18
N PRO A 127 18.63 7.24 32.93
CA PRO A 127 18.76 6.05 33.75
C PRO A 127 19.13 6.42 35.20
N ALA A 128 18.46 5.81 36.18
CA ALA A 128 18.65 6.11 37.60
C ALA A 128 20.05 5.75 38.09
N GLU A 129 20.61 4.67 37.54
CA GLU A 129 21.97 4.24 37.81
C GLU A 129 22.81 4.23 36.52
N GLY A 130 24.10 4.57 36.66
CA GLY A 130 25.05 4.58 35.55
C GLY A 130 25.40 3.17 35.04
N ARG A 131 26.33 3.12 34.09
CA ARG A 131 26.88 1.84 33.60
C ARG A 131 27.50 1.04 34.76
N TYR A 132 27.33 -0.28 34.77
CA TYR A 132 27.97 -1.15 35.76
C TYR A 132 29.50 -0.99 35.72
N SER A 133 30.07 -0.49 36.83
CA SER A 133 31.51 -0.16 36.93
C SER A 133 32.00 -0.35 38.36
N VAL A 134 33.19 -0.91 38.51
CA VAL A 134 33.90 -1.07 39.79
C VAL A 134 35.26 -0.38 39.68
N TYR A 135 35.61 0.45 40.66
CA TYR A 135 36.81 1.29 40.62
C TYR A 135 37.89 0.90 41.64
N ASP A 136 37.63 -0.07 42.51
CA ASP A 136 38.60 -0.58 43.47
C ASP A 136 39.12 -1.96 43.06
N GLY A 137 40.42 -2.19 43.28
CA GLY A 137 41.08 -3.45 42.95
C GLY A 137 40.52 -4.63 43.75
N LYS A 138 40.22 -4.43 45.05
CA LYS A 138 39.61 -5.47 45.90
C LYS A 138 38.21 -5.80 45.42
N GLY A 139 37.43 -4.78 45.05
CA GLY A 139 36.09 -4.93 44.47
C GLY A 139 36.11 -5.79 43.20
N ILE A 140 37.07 -5.62 42.30
CA ILE A 140 37.15 -6.44 41.09
C ILE A 140 37.28 -7.94 41.43
N PHE A 141 38.12 -8.30 42.40
CA PHE A 141 38.29 -9.70 42.82
C PHE A 141 37.02 -10.27 43.47
N GLU A 142 36.31 -9.49 44.27
CA GLU A 142 35.04 -9.92 44.88
C GLU A 142 33.94 -10.15 43.83
N HIS A 143 33.82 -9.25 42.85
CA HIS A 143 32.84 -9.40 41.78
C HIS A 143 33.18 -10.57 40.85
N LEU A 144 34.48 -10.82 40.59
CA LEU A 144 34.90 -12.00 39.83
C LEU A 144 34.65 -13.30 40.59
N ALA A 145 34.94 -13.33 41.89
CA ALA A 145 34.66 -14.48 42.73
C ALA A 145 33.16 -14.80 42.76
N PHE A 146 32.31 -13.77 42.84
CA PHE A 146 30.86 -13.93 42.76
C PHE A 146 30.40 -14.57 41.44
N ILE A 147 30.97 -14.14 40.29
CA ILE A 147 30.64 -14.74 38.98
C ILE A 147 30.98 -16.24 38.94
N ILE A 148 32.11 -16.64 39.56
CA ILE A 148 32.58 -18.03 39.57
C ILE A 148 31.73 -18.90 40.51
N ASP A 149 31.23 -18.34 41.61
CA ASP A 149 30.43 -19.03 42.62
C ASP A 149 28.94 -19.17 42.24
N SER A 150 28.46 -18.36 41.28
CA SER A 150 27.04 -18.23 40.93
C SER A 150 26.45 -19.33 40.04
#